data_AF-A0AAJ4AWW1-F1
#
_entry.id   AF-A0AAJ4AWW1-F1
#
_cell.length_a   1.000
_cell.length_b   1.000
_cell.length_c   1.000
_cell.angle_alpha   90.00
_cell.angle_beta   90.00
_cell.angle_gamma   90.00
#
_symmetry.space_group_name_H-M   'P 1'
#
loop_
_entity.id
_entity.type
_entity.pdbx_description
1 polymer ?
#
loop_
_entity_poly.entity_id
_entity_poly.type
_entity_poly.pdbx_seq_one_letter_code
_entity_poly.pdbx_strand_id
1 'polypeptide(L)'
;MHSPKLFEHPEGRTNYRIKNEYGNYTTIAIDKWVADILQEVLEDVAEYIQSKYGIALARWPLITRRSRGQIIRSNAMKHAFLYQNVHKRLLGWNTDDVLESLEIKPK
;
A
#
# COMPACT_ATOMS: atom_id res chain seq x y z
N MET A 1 10.84 -22.54 0.32
CA MET A 1 10.45 -21.22 -0.20
C MET A 1 9.25 -21.42 -1.11
N HIS A 2 8.05 -20.98 -0.69
CA HIS A 2 6.92 -20.92 -1.60
C HIS A 2 7.09 -19.68 -2.47
N SER A 3 7.48 -19.86 -3.73
CA SER A 3 7.26 -18.81 -4.72
C SER A 3 5.77 -18.50 -4.75
N PRO A 4 5.34 -17.23 -4.73
CA PRO A 4 3.95 -16.89 -4.95
C PRO A 4 3.49 -17.54 -6.25
N LYS A 5 2.29 -18.12 -6.25
CA LYS A 5 1.66 -18.53 -7.51
C LYS A 5 1.55 -17.28 -8.37
N LEU A 6 1.79 -17.42 -9.68
CA LEU A 6 1.66 -16.30 -10.62
C LEU A 6 0.33 -15.56 -10.38
N PHE A 7 0.39 -14.23 -10.33
CA PHE A 7 -0.74 -13.32 -10.11
C PHE A 7 -1.30 -13.23 -8.69
N GLU A 8 -0.65 -13.83 -7.69
CA GLU A 8 -1.00 -13.63 -6.27
C GLU A 8 -0.05 -12.63 -5.61
N HIS A 9 -0.62 -11.75 -4.78
CA HIS A 9 0.18 -10.91 -3.89
C HIS A 9 0.54 -11.70 -2.63
N PRO A 10 1.75 -11.52 -2.05
CA PRO A 10 2.11 -12.08 -0.77
C PRO A 10 1.05 -11.84 0.30
N GLU A 11 0.62 -12.90 0.97
CA GLU A 11 -0.28 -12.79 2.12
C GLU A 11 0.40 -12.08 3.30
N GLY A 12 -0.42 -11.41 4.10
CA GLY A 12 0.00 -10.77 5.35
C GLY A 12 -0.04 -9.25 5.32
N ARG A 13 0.35 -8.66 6.45
CA ARG A 13 0.34 -7.21 6.66
C ARG A 13 1.58 -6.74 7.39
N THR A 14 2.01 -5.53 7.08
CA THR A 14 3.07 -4.83 7.78
C THR A 14 2.47 -3.74 8.66
N ASN A 15 2.88 -3.72 9.92
CA ASN A 15 2.36 -2.81 10.94
C ASN A 15 3.27 -1.59 11.10
N TYR A 16 2.69 -0.41 10.98
CA TYR A 16 3.36 0.87 11.20
C TYR A 16 2.80 1.55 12.44
N ARG A 17 3.70 2.00 13.31
CA ARG A 17 3.35 2.73 14.54
C ARG A 17 3.28 4.23 14.21
N ILE A 18 2.14 4.84 14.49
CA ILE A 18 1.86 6.27 14.24
C ILE A 18 1.30 6.94 15.49
N LYS A 19 1.38 8.26 15.57
CA LYS A 19 0.68 9.10 16.56
C LYS A 19 -0.70 9.47 16.06
N ASN A 20 -1.69 9.34 16.94
CA ASN A 20 -3.07 9.75 16.70
C ASN A 20 -3.29 11.24 17.03
N GLU A 21 -4.53 11.70 16.89
CA GLU A 21 -4.98 13.07 17.17
C GLU A 21 -4.74 13.52 18.63
N TYR A 22 -4.59 12.58 19.55
CA TYR A 22 -4.31 12.84 20.97
C TYR A 22 -2.81 12.73 21.29
N GLY A 23 -1.95 12.55 20.28
CA GLY A 23 -0.52 12.31 20.45
C GLY A 23 -0.14 10.90 20.93
N ASN A 24 -1.12 10.03 21.14
CA ASN A 24 -0.92 8.65 21.58
C ASN A 24 -0.56 7.74 20.40
N TYR A 25 0.25 6.72 20.67
CA TYR A 25 0.63 5.75 19.64
C TYR A 25 -0.52 4.79 19.31
N THR A 26 -0.70 4.54 18.02
CA THR A 26 -1.60 3.54 17.44
C THR A 26 -0.89 2.84 16.28
N THR A 27 -1.42 1.70 15.85
CA THR A 27 -0.89 0.95 14.71
C THR A 27 -1.80 1.06 13.50
N ILE A 28 -1.21 1.15 12.31
CA ILE A 28 -1.86 0.94 11.02
C ILE A 28 -1.19 -0.25 10.34
N ALA A 29 -2.00 -1.23 9.97
CA ALA A 29 -1.56 -2.34 9.14
C ALA A 29 -1.83 -1.98 7.66
N ILE A 30 -0.86 -2.20 6.78
CA ILE A 30 -1.03 -2.19 5.33
C ILE A 30 -0.64 -3.56 4.76
N ASP A 31 -1.12 -3.91 3.57
CA ASP A 31 -0.84 -5.22 2.98
C ASP A 31 0.66 -5.37 2.70
N LYS A 32 1.17 -6.60 2.87
CA LYS A 32 2.62 -6.86 2.84
C LYS A 32 3.26 -6.40 1.54
N TRP A 33 2.69 -6.77 0.40
CA TRP A 33 3.22 -6.39 -0.92
C TRP A 33 3.26 -4.86 -1.12
N VAL A 34 2.29 -4.12 -0.57
CA VAL A 34 2.28 -2.66 -0.59
C VAL A 34 3.45 -2.14 0.24
N ALA A 35 3.63 -2.68 1.44
CA ALA A 35 4.74 -2.30 2.31
C ALA A 35 6.10 -2.57 1.66
N ASP A 36 6.28 -3.75 1.05
CA ASP A 36 7.53 -4.15 0.42
C ASP A 36 7.89 -3.20 -0.74
N ILE A 37 6.92 -2.86 -1.61
CA ILE A 37 7.14 -1.86 -2.67
C ILE A 37 7.50 -0.49 -2.08
N LEU A 38 6.73 -0.03 -1.09
CA LEU A 38 6.95 1.30 -0.49
C LEU A 38 8.30 1.39 0.23
N GLN A 39 8.75 0.32 0.88
CA GLN A 39 10.06 0.25 1.55
C GLN A 39 11.23 0.32 0.58
N GLU A 40 11.03 -0.10 -0.67
CA GLU A 40 12.09 -0.02 -1.68
C GLU A 40 12.19 1.37 -2.34
N VAL A 41 11.09 2.13 -2.36
CA VAL A 41 11.03 3.42 -3.08
C VAL A 41 11.00 4.66 -2.19
N LEU A 42 10.62 4.50 -0.91
CA LEU A 42 10.58 5.59 0.06
C LEU A 42 11.72 5.44 1.07
N GLU A 43 12.27 6.57 1.50
CA GLU A 43 13.27 6.61 2.57
C GLU A 43 12.68 6.21 3.92
N ASP A 44 11.48 6.72 4.25
CA ASP A 44 10.75 6.37 5.48
C ASP A 44 9.24 6.15 5.21
N VAL A 45 8.83 4.88 5.21
CA VAL A 45 7.42 4.49 5.05
C VAL A 45 6.58 4.86 6.27
N ALA A 46 7.14 4.81 7.49
CA ALA A 46 6.40 5.15 8.70
C ALA A 46 6.06 6.64 8.71
N GLU A 47 6.99 7.50 8.32
CA GLU A 47 6.76 8.94 8.16
C GLU A 47 5.73 9.21 7.06
N TYR A 48 5.83 8.53 5.91
CA TYR A 48 4.81 8.62 4.86
C TYR A 48 3.41 8.30 5.39
N ILE A 49 3.26 7.18 6.11
CA ILE A 49 1.97 6.76 6.68
C ILE A 49 1.48 7.77 7.73
N GLN A 50 2.36 8.30 8.58
CA GLN A 50 2.05 9.35 9.55
C GLN A 50 1.55 10.63 8.86
N SER A 51 2.20 11.05 7.77
CA SER A 51 1.81 12.22 6.97
C SER A 51 0.42 12.01 6.35
N LYS A 52 0.15 10.85 5.75
CA LYS A 52 -1.19 10.53 5.22
C LYS A 52 -2.26 10.47 6.30
N TYR A 53 -1.91 10.01 7.51
CA TYR A 53 -2.81 10.08 8.67
C TYR A 53 -3.16 11.52 9.03
N GLY A 54 -2.15 12.40 9.14
CA GLY A 54 -2.35 13.81 9.43
C GLY A 54 -3.24 14.51 8.40
N ILE A 55 -3.01 14.25 7.11
CA ILE A 55 -3.85 14.78 6.02
C ILE A 55 -5.29 14.27 6.14
N ALA A 56 -5.48 12.97 6.41
CA ALA A 56 -6.82 12.40 6.53
C ALA A 56 -7.57 12.96 7.75
N LEU A 57 -6.87 13.19 8.86
CA LEU A 57 -7.42 13.81 10.06
C LEU A 57 -7.83 15.27 9.79
N ALA A 58 -6.98 16.06 9.13
CA ALA A 58 -7.26 17.46 8.82
C ALA A 58 -8.42 17.60 7.82
N ARG A 59 -8.47 16.74 6.80
CA ARG A 59 -9.49 16.81 5.74
C ARG A 59 -10.84 16.23 6.16
N TRP A 60 -10.83 15.20 7.00
CA TRP A 60 -12.02 14.50 7.46
C TRP A 60 -11.97 14.27 8.97
N PRO A 61 -12.17 15.31 9.80
CA PRO A 61 -12.03 15.18 11.25
C PRO A 61 -13.08 14.24 11.87
N LEU A 62 -14.27 14.17 11.28
CA LEU A 62 -15.44 13.47 11.85
C LEU A 62 -15.55 11.99 11.45
N ILE A 63 -14.68 11.47 10.58
CA ILE A 63 -14.77 10.06 10.19
C ILE A 63 -14.22 9.15 11.29
N THR A 64 -14.76 7.93 11.33
CA THR A 64 -14.30 6.93 12.28
C THR A 64 -12.82 6.58 12.07
N ARG A 65 -12.15 6.13 13.13
CA ARG A 65 -10.79 5.58 13.07
C ARG A 65 -10.65 4.49 12.01
N ARG A 66 -11.66 3.62 11.84
CA ARG A 66 -11.67 2.55 10.84
C ARG A 66 -11.68 3.13 9.42
N SER A 67 -12.55 4.09 9.15
CA SER A 67 -12.64 4.77 7.86
C SER A 67 -11.33 5.48 7.52
N ARG A 68 -10.73 6.16 8.51
CA ARG A 68 -9.43 6.81 8.37
C ARG A 68 -8.33 5.81 8.01
N GLY A 69 -8.28 4.66 8.69
CA GLY A 69 -7.37 3.57 8.36
C GLY A 69 -7.58 3.00 6.96
N GLN A 70 -8.83 2.93 6.47
CA GLN A 70 -9.14 2.50 5.11
C GLN A 70 -8.60 3.48 4.05
N ILE A 71 -8.76 4.78 4.29
CA ILE A 71 -8.24 5.83 3.40
C ILE A 71 -6.72 5.72 3.28
N ILE A 72 -6.02 5.53 4.40
CA ILE A 72 -4.56 5.43 4.42
C ILE A 72 -4.09 4.18 3.67
N ARG A 73 -4.74 3.03 3.91
CA ARG A 73 -4.46 1.79 3.16
C ARG A 73 -4.68 1.98 1.65
N SER A 74 -5.79 2.61 1.26
CA SER A 74 -6.08 2.88 -0.16
C SER A 74 -5.04 3.83 -0.78
N ASN A 75 -4.61 4.86 -0.06
CA ASN A 75 -3.58 5.78 -0.55
C ASN A 75 -2.21 5.09 -0.68
N ALA A 76 -1.82 4.27 0.30
CA ALA A 76 -0.58 3.50 0.25
C ALA A 76 -0.57 2.55 -0.96
N MET A 77 -1.67 1.81 -1.17
CA MET A 77 -1.84 0.91 -2.32
C MET A 77 -1.76 1.66 -3.65
N LYS A 78 -2.47 2.78 -3.78
CA LYS A 78 -2.40 3.64 -4.99
C LYS A 78 -0.99 4.15 -5.25
N HIS A 79 -0.26 4.49 -4.20
CA HIS A 79 1.12 4.96 -4.33
C HIS A 79 2.07 3.85 -4.76
N ALA A 80 1.94 2.66 -4.17
CA ALA A 80 2.71 1.48 -4.60
C ALA A 80 2.46 1.14 -6.07
N PHE A 81 1.23 1.28 -6.56
CA PHE A 81 0.91 1.07 -7.99
C PHE A 81 1.57 2.06 -8.95
N LEU A 82 2.13 3.18 -8.50
CA LEU A 82 2.92 4.05 -9.36
C LEU A 82 4.28 3.43 -9.74
N TYR A 83 4.69 2.37 -9.04
CA TYR A 83 5.99 1.73 -9.19
C TYR A 83 5.84 0.32 -9.77
N GLN A 84 5.19 0.20 -10.94
CA GLN A 84 4.96 -1.09 -11.60
C GLN A 84 6.25 -1.84 -11.96
N ASN A 85 7.34 -1.11 -12.18
CA ASN A 85 8.68 -1.69 -12.35
C ASN A 85 9.17 -2.42 -11.09
N VAL A 86 8.96 -1.80 -9.93
CA VAL A 86 9.29 -2.38 -8.62
C VAL A 86 8.37 -3.55 -8.29
N HIS A 87 7.07 -3.38 -8.57
CA HIS A 87 6.07 -4.44 -8.47
C HIS A 87 6.49 -5.70 -9.25
N LYS A 88 6.87 -5.53 -10.53
CA LYS A 88 7.35 -6.62 -11.39
C LYS A 88 8.61 -7.28 -10.84
N ARG A 89 9.57 -6.49 -10.37
CA ARG A 89 10.82 -7.01 -9.80
C ARG A 89 10.59 -7.83 -8.54
N LEU A 90 9.72 -7.36 -7.64
CA LEU A 90 9.47 -8.01 -6.35
C LEU A 90 8.53 -9.22 -6.47
N LEU A 91 7.48 -9.13 -7.30
CA LEU A 91 6.43 -10.16 -7.37
C LEU A 91 6.49 -11.01 -8.64
N GLY A 92 7.35 -10.66 -9.60
CA GLY A 92 7.50 -11.36 -10.89
C GLY A 92 6.44 -10.99 -11.93
N TRP A 93 5.49 -10.12 -11.59
CA TRP A 93 4.43 -9.64 -12.49
C TRP A 93 4.01 -8.22 -12.07
N ASN A 94 3.35 -7.49 -12.95
CA ASN A 94 2.77 -6.19 -12.63
C ASN A 94 1.39 -6.02 -13.27
N THR A 95 0.69 -4.95 -12.91
CA THR A 95 -0.68 -4.73 -13.39
C THR A 95 -0.72 -4.47 -14.90
N ASP A 96 0.29 -3.81 -15.45
CA ASP A 96 0.36 -3.46 -16.88
C ASP A 96 0.48 -4.72 -17.75
N ASP A 97 1.38 -5.65 -17.40
CA ASP A 97 1.57 -6.92 -18.09
C ASP A 97 0.27 -7.77 -18.08
N VAL A 98 -0.46 -7.73 -16.96
CA VAL A 98 -1.73 -8.44 -16.81
C VAL A 98 -2.81 -7.82 -17.69
N LEU A 99 -2.92 -6.49 -17.71
CA LEU A 99 -3.90 -5.80 -18.55
C LEU A 99 -3.62 -6.03 -20.03
N GLU A 100 -2.35 -5.95 -20.47
CA GLU A 100 -1.95 -6.28 -21.83
C GLU A 100 -2.32 -7.73 -22.20
N SER A 101 -2.18 -8.66 -21.26
CA SER A 101 -2.52 -10.08 -21.47
C SER A 101 -4.04 -10.33 -21.53
N LEU A 102 -4.84 -9.47 -20.89
CA LEU A 102 -6.31 -9.53 -20.87
C LEU A 102 -6.94 -8.79 -22.06
N GLU A 103 -6.27 -7.77 -22.58
CA GLU A 103 -6.60 -7.11 -23.85
C GLU A 103 -6.21 -8.05 -25.00
N ILE A 104 -7.08 -9.03 -25.26
CA ILE A 104 -7.02 -9.95 -26.39
C ILE A 104 -6.66 -9.16 -27.65
N LYS A 105 -5.47 -9.42 -28.20
CA LYS A 105 -5.06 -8.89 -29.51
C LYS A 105 -6.19 -9.09 -30.51
N PRO A 106 -6.66 -8.04 -31.23
CA PRO A 106 -7.56 -8.28 -32.34
C PRO A 106 -6.87 -9.26 -33.30
N LYS A 107 -7.62 -10.31 -33.65
CA LYS A 107 -7.22 -11.40 -34.53
C LYS A 107 -6.72 -10.90 -35.88
#